data_AF-A0A3A1N943-F1
#
_entry.id   AF-A0A3A1N943-F1
#
_cell.length_a   1.000
_cell.length_b   1.000
_cell.length_c   1.000
_cell.angle_alpha   90.00
_cell.angle_beta   90.00
_cell.angle_gamma   90.00
#
_symmetry.space_group_name_H-M   'P 1'
#
loop_
_entity.id
_entity.type
_entity.pdbx_description
1 polymer ?
#
loop_
_entity_poly.entity_id
_entity_poly.type
_entity_poly.pdbx_seq_one_letter_code
_entity_poly.pdbx_strand_id
1 'polypeptide(L)'
;MVRERKIEVMHDELQNWKSYLLFIEDEMAFIQGLLDSYVFEPSTPNLFERLDTFKQHFDTSKKNRKSLAESIRKHENGLGGIFECVEHECDNHYYEKHQNLKDEITDYIKNYINLKKEVYDYAGSVLKKKKPLY
;
A
#
# COMPACT_ATOMS: atom_id res chain seq x y z
N MET A 1 -14.46 24.13 17.84
CA MET A 1 -14.55 24.32 16.36
C MET A 1 -13.26 24.04 15.60
N VAL A 2 -12.17 24.80 15.72
CA VAL A 2 -10.95 24.54 14.89
C VAL A 2 -10.26 23.22 15.24
N ARG A 3 -10.13 22.91 16.54
CA ARG A 3 -9.51 21.67 17.03
C ARG A 3 -10.29 20.43 16.61
N GLU A 4 -11.60 20.39 16.87
CA GLU A 4 -12.49 19.29 16.50
C GLU A 4 -12.46 19.02 14.99
N ARG A 5 -12.52 20.08 14.17
CA ARG A 5 -12.42 19.94 12.71
C ARG A 5 -11.09 19.34 12.27
N LYS A 6 -9.98 19.70 12.91
CA LYS A 6 -8.67 19.13 12.59
C LYS A 6 -8.59 17.65 12.95
N ILE A 7 -9.18 17.26 14.08
CA ILE A 7 -9.30 15.86 14.50
C ILE A 7 -10.16 15.06 13.53
N GLU A 8 -11.30 15.61 13.12
CA GLU A 8 -12.20 15.02 12.12
C GLU A 8 -11.47 14.77 10.79
N VAL A 9 -10.75 15.78 10.27
CA VAL A 9 -9.94 15.63 9.04
C VAL A 9 -8.91 14.50 9.18
N MET A 10 -8.18 14.44 10.28
CA MET A 10 -7.19 13.37 10.50
C MET A 10 -7.85 12.00 10.62
N HIS A 11 -9.01 11.91 11.27
CA HIS A 11 -9.78 10.67 11.36
C HIS A 11 -10.20 10.20 9.95
N ASP A 12 -10.72 11.09 9.12
CA ASP A 12 -11.10 10.79 7.74
C ASP A 12 -9.88 10.37 6.90
N GLU A 13 -8.74 11.03 7.06
CA GLU A 13 -7.47 10.63 6.44
C GLU A 13 -7.09 9.19 6.83
N LEU A 14 -7.19 8.82 8.12
CA LEU A 14 -6.91 7.45 8.57
C LEU A 14 -7.88 6.43 7.96
N GLN A 15 -9.18 6.71 7.89
CA GLN A 15 -10.15 5.81 7.26
C GLN A 15 -9.87 5.61 5.77
N ASN A 16 -9.53 6.70 5.07
CA ASN A 16 -9.16 6.65 3.66
C ASN A 16 -7.90 5.81 3.45
N TRP A 17 -6.87 6.01 4.27
CA TRP A 17 -5.64 5.22 4.19
C TRP A 17 -5.87 3.74 4.45
N LYS A 18 -6.66 3.37 5.47
CA LYS A 18 -7.03 1.97 5.72
C LYS A 18 -7.71 1.35 4.51
N SER A 19 -8.70 2.04 3.97
CA SER A 19 -9.46 1.56 2.80
C SER A 19 -8.55 1.37 1.59
N TYR A 20 -7.59 2.27 1.40
CA TYR A 20 -6.62 2.15 0.31
C TYR A 20 -5.63 1.00 0.52
N LEU A 21 -5.15 0.77 1.75
CA LEU A 21 -4.29 -0.38 2.06
C LEU A 21 -5.03 -1.73 1.93
N LEU A 22 -6.34 -1.77 2.18
CA LEU A 22 -7.16 -2.95 1.91
C LEU A 22 -7.33 -3.17 0.40
N PHE A 23 -7.63 -2.11 -0.35
CA PHE A 23 -7.70 -2.20 -1.81
C PHE A 23 -6.38 -2.72 -2.42
N ILE A 24 -5.24 -2.22 -1.94
CA ILE A 24 -3.93 -2.69 -2.37
C ILE A 24 -3.73 -4.17 -2.03
N GLU A 25 -4.20 -4.65 -0.88
CA GLU A 25 -4.13 -6.07 -0.52
C GLU A 25 -4.87 -6.96 -1.53
N ASP A 26 -6.10 -6.59 -1.87
CA ASP A 26 -6.91 -7.30 -2.85
C ASP A 26 -6.27 -7.26 -4.24
N GLU A 27 -5.76 -6.08 -4.65
CA GLU A 27 -5.07 -5.91 -5.93
C GLU A 27 -3.79 -6.77 -6.00
N MET A 28 -2.99 -6.81 -4.92
CA MET A 28 -1.80 -7.66 -4.83
C MET A 28 -2.15 -9.14 -4.92
N ALA A 29 -3.25 -9.58 -4.27
CA ALA A 29 -3.72 -10.96 -4.34
C ALA A 29 -4.14 -11.33 -5.78
N PHE A 30 -4.85 -10.43 -6.46
CA PHE A 30 -5.22 -10.61 -7.86
C PHE A 30 -3.98 -10.73 -8.77
N ILE A 31 -3.03 -9.80 -8.65
CA ILE A 31 -1.82 -9.80 -9.47
C ILE A 31 -0.97 -11.05 -9.21
N GLN A 32 -0.85 -11.49 -7.96
CA GLN A 32 -0.18 -12.74 -7.62
C GLN A 32 -0.83 -13.93 -8.33
N GLY A 33 -2.17 -14.06 -8.26
CA GLY A 33 -2.90 -15.12 -8.96
C GLY A 33 -2.76 -15.06 -10.48
N LEU A 34 -2.70 -13.85 -11.06
CA LEU A 34 -2.41 -13.67 -12.48
C LEU A 34 -1.02 -14.21 -12.83
N LEU A 35 0.01 -13.80 -12.08
CA LEU A 35 1.41 -14.18 -12.30
C LEU A 35 1.69 -15.67 -12.03
N ASP A 36 0.87 -16.33 -11.20
CA ASP A 36 0.97 -17.77 -10.93
C ASP A 36 0.22 -18.63 -11.98
N SER A 37 -0.46 -18.02 -12.95
CA SER A 37 -1.15 -18.76 -14.02
C SER A 37 -0.19 -19.33 -15.08
N TYR A 38 -0.61 -20.42 -15.75
CA TYR A 38 0.17 -21.10 -16.80
C TYR A 38 0.60 -20.18 -17.96
N VAL A 39 -0.08 -19.04 -18.13
CA VAL A 39 0.27 -18.04 -19.14
C VAL A 39 1.61 -17.38 -18.83
N PHE A 40 1.99 -17.30 -17.57
CA PHE A 40 3.26 -16.72 -17.12
C PHE A 40 4.31 -17.75 -16.73
N GLU A 41 4.03 -19.06 -16.86
CA GLU A 41 5.06 -20.08 -16.75
C GLU A 41 6.17 -19.80 -17.78
N PRO A 42 7.38 -19.47 -17.30
CA PRO A 42 8.45 -19.03 -18.16
C PRO A 42 9.13 -20.24 -18.80
N SER A 43 9.15 -20.28 -20.13
CA SER A 43 9.94 -21.25 -20.90
C SER A 43 11.38 -20.80 -21.15
N THR A 44 11.75 -19.60 -20.67
CA THR A 44 13.09 -19.01 -20.83
C THR A 44 13.62 -18.48 -19.49
N PRO A 45 14.91 -18.68 -19.16
CA PRO A 45 15.48 -18.31 -17.86
C PRO A 45 15.27 -16.85 -17.44
N ASN A 46 15.47 -15.89 -18.34
CA ASN A 46 15.31 -14.46 -18.03
C ASN A 46 13.86 -14.10 -17.60
N LEU A 47 12.84 -14.70 -18.22
CA LEU A 47 11.46 -14.47 -17.82
C LEU A 47 11.15 -15.05 -16.44
N PHE A 48 11.84 -16.12 -16.04
CA PHE A 48 11.73 -16.72 -14.72
C PHE A 48 12.36 -15.85 -13.64
N GLU A 49 13.58 -15.36 -13.86
CA GLU A 49 14.27 -14.48 -12.90
C GLU A 49 13.46 -13.21 -12.63
N ARG A 50 12.87 -12.62 -13.67
CA ARG A 50 12.05 -11.42 -13.53
C ARG A 50 10.73 -11.70 -12.79
N LEU A 51 10.11 -12.85 -13.05
CA LEU A 51 8.92 -13.29 -12.34
C LEU A 51 9.20 -13.51 -10.84
N ASP A 52 10.32 -14.17 -10.52
CA ASP A 52 10.72 -14.42 -9.13
C ASP A 52 11.02 -13.10 -8.39
N THR A 53 11.74 -12.18 -9.04
CA THR A 53 11.99 -10.84 -8.53
C THR A 53 10.68 -10.11 -8.18
N PHE A 54 9.67 -10.18 -9.05
CA PHE A 54 8.39 -9.57 -8.75
C PHE A 54 7.72 -10.20 -7.53
N LYS A 55 7.72 -11.54 -7.40
CA LYS A 55 7.15 -12.21 -6.21
C LYS A 55 7.83 -11.73 -4.91
N GLN A 56 9.16 -11.61 -4.92
CA GLN A 56 9.92 -11.08 -3.77
C GLN A 56 9.56 -9.62 -3.44
N HIS A 57 9.40 -8.78 -4.46
CA HIS A 57 8.96 -7.39 -4.29
C HIS A 57 7.52 -7.30 -3.76
N PHE A 58 6.61 -8.14 -4.23
CA PHE A 58 5.25 -8.23 -3.68
C PHE A 58 5.28 -8.64 -2.20
N ASP A 59 6.08 -9.62 -1.82
CA ASP A 59 6.15 -10.06 -0.43
C ASP A 59 6.76 -9.00 0.49
N THR A 60 7.74 -8.25 0.01
CA THR A 60 8.28 -7.09 0.73
C THR A 60 7.21 -6.00 0.89
N SER A 61 6.50 -5.66 -0.20
CA SER A 61 5.42 -4.69 -0.15
C SER A 61 4.26 -5.13 0.77
N LYS A 62 3.91 -6.43 0.82
CA LYS A 62 2.90 -6.98 1.74
C LYS A 62 3.29 -6.75 3.20
N LYS A 63 4.57 -6.95 3.54
CA LYS A 63 5.08 -6.72 4.90
C LYS A 63 5.00 -5.24 5.27
N ASN A 64 5.45 -4.35 4.37
CA ASN A 64 5.39 -2.90 4.59
C ASN A 64 3.94 -2.42 4.78
N ARG A 65 3.02 -2.90 3.94
CA ARG A 65 1.58 -2.63 4.04
C ARG A 65 1.00 -3.03 5.39
N LYS A 66 1.31 -4.24 5.88
CA LYS A 66 0.85 -4.73 7.18
C LYS A 66 1.39 -3.86 8.32
N SER A 67 2.67 -3.49 8.26
CA SER A 67 3.27 -2.57 9.22
C SER A 67 2.56 -1.21 9.23
N LEU A 68 2.25 -0.64 8.06
CA LEU A 68 1.51 0.62 7.97
C LEU A 68 0.08 0.50 8.49
N ALA A 69 -0.61 -0.60 8.20
CA ALA A 69 -1.95 -0.85 8.74
C ALA A 69 -1.94 -0.92 10.27
N GLU A 70 -0.91 -1.53 10.87
CA GLU A 70 -0.71 -1.52 12.31
C GLU A 70 -0.41 -0.12 12.85
N SER A 71 0.43 0.66 12.18
CA SER A 71 0.72 2.06 12.55
C SER A 71 -0.54 2.92 12.50
N ILE A 72 -1.36 2.81 11.45
CA ILE A 72 -2.64 3.51 11.34
C ILE A 72 -3.58 3.13 12.48
N ARG A 73 -3.71 1.83 12.78
CA ARG A 73 -4.55 1.35 13.89
C ARG A 73 -4.09 1.91 15.24
N LYS A 74 -2.78 1.93 15.50
CA LYS A 74 -2.21 2.49 16.73
C LYS A 74 -2.44 3.99 16.81
N HIS A 75 -2.26 4.71 15.70
CA HIS A 75 -2.47 6.16 15.63
C HIS A 75 -3.93 6.53 15.86
N GLU A 76 -4.86 5.84 15.19
CA GLU A 76 -6.30 6.03 15.35
C GLU A 76 -6.77 5.76 16.78
N ASN A 77 -6.29 4.69 17.43
CA ASN A 77 -6.60 4.44 18.84
C ASN A 77 -6.14 5.60 19.76
N GLY A 78 -5.12 6.35 19.34
CA GLY A 78 -4.63 7.55 20.02
C GLY A 78 -5.53 8.78 19.87
N LEU A 79 -6.45 8.82 18.89
CA LEU A 79 -7.35 9.97 18.68
C LEU A 79 -8.23 10.24 19.91
N GLY A 80 -8.69 9.19 20.58
CA GLY A 80 -9.51 9.32 21.80
C GLY A 80 -8.77 10.05 22.92
N GLY A 81 -7.47 9.79 23.07
CA GLY A 81 -6.63 10.43 24.08
C GLY A 81 -6.40 11.92 23.84
N ILE A 82 -6.52 12.41 22.59
CA ILE A 82 -6.41 13.84 22.29
C ILE A 82 -7.55 14.62 22.94
N PHE A 83 -8.77 14.08 22.93
CA PHE A 83 -9.92 14.75 23.57
C PHE A 83 -9.75 14.88 25.09
N GLU A 84 -9.01 13.98 25.73
CA GLU A 84 -8.74 13.98 27.16
C GLU A 84 -7.57 14.91 27.55
N CYS A 85 -6.66 15.20 26.61
CA CYS A 85 -5.54 16.11 26.83
C CYS A 85 -5.96 17.58 26.74
N VAL A 86 -5.63 18.35 27.79
CA VAL A 86 -5.91 19.79 27.92
C VAL A 86 -4.71 20.66 27.44
N GLU A 87 -3.53 20.05 27.28
CA GLU A 87 -2.28 20.76 26.94
C GLU A 87 -2.03 20.84 25.44
N HIS A 88 -1.67 22.04 24.97
CA HIS A 88 -1.35 22.31 23.55
C HIS A 88 -0.14 21.53 23.01
N GLU A 89 0.80 21.11 23.88
CA GLU A 89 1.98 20.35 23.47
C GLU A 89 1.62 18.91 23.04
N CYS A 90 0.63 18.29 23.68
CA CYS A 90 0.15 16.95 23.31
C CYS A 90 -0.48 16.94 21.91
N ASP A 91 -1.24 17.99 21.58
CA ASP A 91 -1.84 18.19 20.27
C ASP A 91 -0.75 18.29 19.17
N ASN A 92 0.30 19.09 19.40
CA ASN A 92 1.37 19.28 18.43
C ASN A 92 2.14 17.98 18.13
N HIS A 93 2.52 17.23 19.17
CA HIS A 93 3.20 15.94 18.98
C HIS A 93 2.34 14.94 18.21
N TYR A 94 1.03 14.91 18.48
CA TYR A 94 0.12 14.06 17.73
C TYR A 94 0.02 14.48 16.26
N TYR A 95 -0.06 15.78 15.98
CA TYR A 95 -0.10 16.30 14.61
C TYR A 95 1.18 15.99 13.84
N GLU A 96 2.35 16.08 14.48
CA GLU A 96 3.63 15.70 13.86
C GLU A 96 3.66 14.20 13.53
N LYS A 97 3.23 13.34 14.46
CA LYS A 97 3.09 11.90 14.20
C LYS A 97 2.14 11.61 13.05
N HIS A 98 1.02 12.32 12.97
CA HIS A 98 0.07 12.17 11.88
C HIS A 98 0.69 12.55 10.53
N GLN A 99 1.45 13.64 10.50
CA GLN A 99 2.15 14.07 9.28
C GLN A 99 3.22 13.06 8.86
N ASN A 100 4.01 12.53 9.78
CA ASN A 100 4.99 11.48 9.47
C ASN A 100 4.31 10.23 8.90
N LEU A 101 3.18 9.81 9.49
CA LEU A 101 2.41 8.68 8.99
C LEU A 101 1.85 8.94 7.57
N LYS A 102 1.42 10.17 7.30
CA LYS A 102 0.98 10.60 5.96
C LYS A 102 2.09 10.48 4.93
N ASP A 103 3.31 10.89 5.29
CA ASP A 103 4.47 10.81 4.41
C ASP A 103 4.85 9.35 4.14
N GLU A 104 4.89 8.50 5.18
CA GLU A 104 5.14 7.06 5.06
C GLU A 104 4.13 6.36 4.13
N ILE A 105 2.84 6.68 4.26
CA ILE A 105 1.78 6.12 3.42
C ILE A 105 1.90 6.62 1.99
N THR A 106 2.20 7.90 1.79
CA THR A 106 2.39 8.49 0.46
C THR A 106 3.55 7.81 -0.27
N ASP A 107 4.67 7.61 0.41
CA ASP A 107 5.83 6.93 -0.14
C ASP A 107 5.55 5.46 -0.44
N TYR A 108 4.85 4.76 0.44
CA TYR A 108 4.40 3.39 0.20
C TYR A 108 3.53 3.28 -1.06
N ILE A 109 2.51 4.14 -1.19
CA ILE A 109 1.61 4.17 -2.35
C ILE A 109 2.40 4.43 -3.64
N LYS A 110 3.32 5.39 -3.63
CA LYS A 110 4.16 5.70 -4.78
C LYS A 110 5.03 4.50 -5.19
N ASN A 111 5.66 3.85 -4.22
CA ASN A 111 6.49 2.67 -4.47
C ASN A 111 5.66 1.49 -5.00
N TYR A 112 4.47 1.28 -4.44
CA TYR A 112 3.55 0.25 -4.91
C TYR A 112 3.05 0.52 -6.34
N ILE A 113 2.71 1.76 -6.68
CA ILE A 113 2.32 2.13 -8.04
C ILE A 113 3.45 1.86 -9.04
N ASN A 114 4.71 2.13 -8.68
CA ASN A 114 5.84 1.84 -9.54
C ASN A 114 6.03 0.33 -9.74
N LEU A 115 5.98 -0.46 -8.67
CA LEU A 115 6.01 -1.94 -8.77
C LEU A 115 4.88 -2.45 -9.68
N LYS A 116 3.66 -1.93 -9.50
CA LYS A 116 2.50 -2.29 -10.32
C LYS A 116 2.71 -2.00 -11.81
N LYS A 117 3.28 -0.84 -12.14
CA LYS A 117 3.61 -0.48 -13.53
C LYS A 117 4.57 -1.49 -14.16
N GLU A 118 5.66 -1.81 -13.46
CA GLU A 118 6.66 -2.77 -13.96
C GLU A 118 6.06 -4.16 -14.20
N VAL A 119 5.16 -4.58 -13.32
CA VAL A 119 4.45 -5.86 -13.44
C VAL A 119 3.48 -5.85 -14.61
N TYR A 120 2.74 -4.76 -14.82
CA TYR A 120 1.83 -4.62 -15.96
C TYR A 120 2.57 -4.58 -17.30
N ASP A 121 3.73 -3.93 -17.35
CA ASP A 121 4.58 -3.92 -18.55
C ASP A 121 5.09 -5.32 -18.87
N TYR A 122 5.58 -6.05 -17.86
CA TYR A 122 5.97 -7.44 -17.99
C TYR A 122 4.80 -8.30 -18.46
N ALA A 123 3.67 -8.23 -17.74
CA ALA A 123 2.53 -9.08 -17.99
C ALA A 123 1.95 -8.84 -19.39
N GLY A 124 1.82 -7.57 -19.78
CA GLY A 124 1.41 -7.17 -21.12
C GLY A 124 2.36 -7.67 -22.21
N SER A 125 3.67 -7.70 -21.96
CA SER A 125 4.64 -8.24 -22.92
C SER A 125 4.48 -9.75 -23.14
N VAL A 126 4.19 -10.51 -22.07
CA VAL A 126 3.97 -11.96 -22.15
C VAL A 126 2.65 -12.26 -22.86
N LEU A 127 1.58 -11.54 -22.51
CA LEU A 127 0.25 -11.70 -23.12
C LEU A 127 0.25 -11.38 -24.62
N LYS A 128 1.01 -10.36 -25.05
CA LYS A 128 1.17 -10.03 -26.48
C LYS A 128 1.89 -11.13 -27.26
N LYS A 129 2.89 -11.78 -26.67
CA LYS A 129 3.63 -12.89 -27.30
C LYS A 129 2.79 -14.16 -27.43
N LYS A 130 1.93 -14.44 -26.46
CA LYS A 130 1.05 -15.62 -26.44
C LYS A 130 -0.31 -15.40 -27.13
N LYS A 131 -0.48 -14.32 -27.91
CA LYS A 131 -1.72 -14.03 -28.62
C LYS A 131 -2.01 -15.19 -29.59
N PRO A 132 -3.15 -15.90 -29.47
CA PRO A 132 -3.50 -16.96 -30.41
C PRO A 132 -3.64 -16.34 -31.81
N LEU A 133 -2.92 -16.89 -32.78
CA LEU A 133 -3.17 -16.63 -34.19
C LEU A 133 -4.46 -17.39 -34.54
N TYR A 134 -5.57 -16.66 -34.60
CA TYR A 134 -6.79 -17.14 -35.23
C TYR A 134 -6.66 -16.96 -36.75
#